data_AF-A0AAV6IYX3-F1
#
_entry.id   AF-A0AAV6IYX3-F1
#
_cell.length_a   1.000
_cell.length_b   1.000
_cell.length_c   1.000
_cell.angle_alpha   90.00
_cell.angle_beta   90.00
_cell.angle_gamma   90.00
#
_symmetry.space_group_name_H-M   'P 1'
#
loop_
_entity.id
_entity.type
_entity.pdbx_description
1 polymer ?
#
loop_
_entity_poly.entity_id
_entity_poly.type
_entity_poly.pdbx_seq_one_letter_code
_entity_poly.pdbx_strand_id
1 'polypeptide(L)'
;MENYRYPNLKNVKDLIYKKGLANIDKQRVPLTDNNIVEQALGNHGILCIEDIVNEVATVGPHFKEVNGLLCPFTLNKPDNKALFGKKKLYKDGGDTGNRQDQIN
;
A
#
# COMPACT_ATOMS: atom_id res chain seq x y z
N MET A 1 0.68 -5.51 -15.82
CA MET A 1 1.78 -4.58 -15.51
C MET A 1 1.21 -3.49 -14.65
N GLU A 2 1.67 -3.45 -13.42
CA GLU A 2 1.14 -2.65 -12.32
C GLU A 2 1.29 -1.15 -12.62
N ASN A 3 0.25 -0.36 -12.36
CA ASN A 3 0.26 1.09 -12.54
C ASN A 3 1.11 1.71 -11.41
N TYR A 4 2.37 2.03 -11.67
CA TYR A 4 3.24 2.72 -10.71
C TYR A 4 3.12 4.24 -10.89
N ARG A 5 2.68 4.93 -9.83
CA ARG A 5 2.78 6.39 -9.68
C ARG A 5 3.32 6.68 -8.28
N TYR A 6 4.05 7.80 -8.13
CA TYR A 6 4.57 8.22 -6.82
C TYR A 6 3.42 8.45 -5.85
N PRO A 7 3.39 7.73 -4.71
CA PRO A 7 2.28 7.82 -3.81
C PRO A 7 2.32 9.15 -3.05
N ASN A 8 1.19 9.85 -3.00
CA ASN A 8 1.03 11.02 -2.16
C ASN A 8 1.00 10.55 -0.69
N LEU A 9 1.74 11.19 0.23
CA LEU A 9 1.84 10.79 1.64
C LEU A 9 0.48 10.50 2.28
N LYS A 10 -0.53 11.31 1.92
CA LYS A 10 -1.91 11.16 2.37
C LYS A 10 -2.53 9.82 1.97
N ASN A 11 -2.25 9.35 0.74
CA ASN A 11 -2.78 8.09 0.22
C ASN A 11 -2.06 6.88 0.82
N VAL A 12 -0.74 6.99 1.05
CA VAL A 12 0.02 5.94 1.77
C VAL A 12 -0.53 5.79 3.18
N LYS A 13 -0.72 6.92 3.88
CA LYS A 13 -1.29 6.93 5.23
C LYS A 13 -2.67 6.28 5.24
N ASP A 14 -3.60 6.72 4.39
CA ASP A 14 -4.95 6.14 4.35
C ASP A 14 -4.95 4.64 4.01
N LEU A 15 -4.07 4.20 3.10
CA LEU A 15 -3.93 2.80 2.73
C LEU A 15 -3.41 1.95 3.89
N ILE A 16 -2.36 2.39 4.58
CA ILE A 16 -1.79 1.66 5.71
C ILE A 16 -2.75 1.67 6.91
N TYR A 17 -3.44 2.77 7.18
CA TYR A 17 -4.43 2.81 8.27
C TYR A 17 -5.66 1.93 8.00
N LYS A 18 -6.19 1.91 6.77
CA LYS A 18 -7.43 1.17 6.46
C LYS A 18 -7.18 -0.28 6.06
N LYS A 19 -6.03 -0.57 5.47
CA LYS A 19 -5.73 -1.87 4.83
C LYS A 19 -4.38 -2.44 5.25
N GLY A 20 -3.66 -1.77 6.15
CA GLY A 20 -2.41 -2.28 6.72
C GLY A 20 -2.65 -3.55 7.49
N LEU A 21 -2.12 -4.64 6.96
CA LEU A 21 -2.05 -5.94 7.61
C LEU A 21 -0.57 -6.27 7.74
N ALA A 22 -0.12 -6.56 8.96
CA ALA A 22 1.20 -7.10 9.21
C ALA A 22 1.14 -8.64 9.24
N ASN A 23 2.17 -9.27 8.68
CA ASN A 23 2.39 -10.70 8.79
C ASN A 23 3.31 -10.97 9.99
N ILE A 24 2.72 -11.30 11.14
CA ILE A 24 3.45 -11.61 12.37
C ILE A 24 3.19 -13.08 12.69
N ASP A 25 4.24 -13.87 12.84
CA ASP A 25 4.15 -15.31 13.13
C ASP A 25 3.25 -16.09 12.15
N LYS A 26 3.33 -15.76 10.85
CA LYS A 26 2.49 -16.32 9.77
C LYS A 26 0.98 -16.00 9.90
N GLN A 27 0.61 -15.11 10.81
CA GLN A 27 -0.74 -14.61 10.98
C GLN A 27 -0.88 -13.19 10.44
N ARG A 28 -2.02 -12.92 9.82
CA ARG A 28 -2.37 -11.58 9.33
C ARG A 28 -2.99 -10.79 10.47
N VAL A 29 -2.24 -9.85 11.02
CA VAL A 29 -2.67 -9.00 12.13
C VAL A 29 -2.91 -7.58 11.60
N PRO A 30 -4.07 -6.96 11.87
CA PRO A 30 -4.30 -5.58 11.47
C PRO A 30 -3.36 -4.64 12.24
N LEU A 31 -2.79 -3.66 11.54
CA LEU A 31 -1.94 -2.61 12.11
C LEU A 31 -2.81 -1.53 12.79
N THR A 32 -3.52 -1.89 13.85
CA THR A 32 -4.36 -0.95 14.62
C THR A 32 -3.61 -0.25 15.73
N ASP A 33 -2.61 -0.91 16.30
CA ASP A 33 -1.91 -0.48 17.51
C ASP A 33 -0.41 -0.36 17.28
N ASN A 34 0.19 0.70 17.82
CA ASN A 34 1.64 0.92 17.76
C ASN A 34 2.42 -0.20 18.49
N ASN A 35 1.82 -0.86 19.49
CA ASN A 35 2.43 -2.03 20.13
C ASN A 35 2.74 -3.16 19.14
N ILE A 36 1.86 -3.39 18.15
CA ILE A 36 2.04 -4.45 17.15
C ILE A 36 3.22 -4.09 16.22
N VAL A 37 3.36 -2.80 15.90
CA VAL A 37 4.46 -2.27 15.09
C VAL A 37 5.78 -2.39 15.85
N GLU A 38 5.82 -1.93 17.10
CA GLU A 38 7.02 -1.96 17.94
C GLU A 38 7.47 -3.40 18.20
N GLN A 39 6.56 -4.34 18.43
CA GLN A 39 6.90 -5.75 18.60
C GLN A 39 7.54 -6.36 17.34
N ALA A 40 7.11 -5.92 16.17
CA ALA A 40 7.57 -6.49 14.91
C ALA A 40 8.83 -5.80 14.35
N LEU A 41 8.92 -4.47 14.49
CA LEU A 41 9.94 -3.63 13.86
C LEU A 41 10.67 -2.70 14.84
N GLY A 42 10.40 -2.79 16.15
CA GLY A 42 11.04 -1.96 17.17
C GLY A 42 12.56 -2.09 17.19
N ASN A 43 13.10 -3.26 16.80
CA ASN A 43 14.54 -3.48 16.63
C ASN A 43 15.16 -2.61 15.51
N HIS A 44 14.36 -2.11 14.58
CA HIS A 44 14.76 -1.24 13.48
C HIS A 44 14.50 0.25 13.77
N GLY A 45 14.06 0.58 14.98
CA GLY A 45 13.69 1.95 15.36
C GLY A 45 12.32 2.40 14.85
N ILE A 46 11.49 1.47 14.39
CA ILE A 46 10.13 1.75 13.91
C ILE A 46 9.17 1.44 15.06
N LEU A 47 8.65 2.50 15.69
CA LEU A 47 7.84 2.39 16.91
C LEU A 47 6.35 2.55 16.60
N CYS A 48 6.01 3.33 15.56
CA CYS A 48 4.63 3.68 15.24
C CYS A 48 4.29 3.44 13.77
N ILE A 49 2.99 3.44 13.47
CA ILE A 49 2.48 3.36 12.09
C ILE A 49 2.98 4.54 11.24
N GLU A 50 3.24 5.70 11.85
CA GLU A 50 3.77 6.86 11.13
C GLU A 50 5.21 6.67 10.67
N ASP A 51 6.05 5.96 11.44
CA ASP A 51 7.39 5.58 11.01
C ASP A 51 7.32 4.63 9.81
N ILE A 52 6.38 3.67 9.81
CA ILE A 52 6.12 2.80 8.64
C ILE A 52 5.77 3.65 7.41
N VAL A 53 4.83 4.59 7.54
CA VAL A 53 4.40 5.45 6.43
C VAL A 53 5.58 6.29 5.91
N ASN A 54 6.38 6.85 6.81
CA ASN A 54 7.54 7.64 6.45
C ASN A 54 8.61 6.78 5.75
N GLU A 55 8.87 5.58 6.25
CA GLU A 55 9.87 4.66 5.70
C GLU A 55 9.46 4.17 4.31
N VAL A 56 8.16 3.92 4.10
CA VAL A 56 7.60 3.56 2.79
C VAL A 56 7.62 4.75 1.82
N ALA A 57 7.32 5.96 2.29
CA ALA A 57 7.25 7.14 1.44
C ALA A 57 8.63 7.67 1.03
N THR A 58 9.62 7.57 1.93
CA THR A 58 10.98 8.05 1.70
C THR A 58 11.93 6.96 1.20
N VAL A 59 11.48 5.70 1.19
CA VAL A 59 12.29 4.52 0.84
C VAL A 59 13.56 4.47 1.69
N GLY A 60 13.38 4.47 3.01
CA GLY A 60 14.52 4.47 3.92
C GLY A 60 15.19 3.10 4.10
N PRO A 61 16.16 3.01 5.02
CA PRO A 61 17.09 1.88 5.10
C PRO A 61 16.40 0.55 5.46
N HIS A 62 15.30 0.60 6.21
CA HIS A 62 14.55 -0.58 6.64
C HIS A 62 13.31 -0.87 5.78
N PHE A 63 13.19 -0.23 4.61
CA PHE A 63 12.07 -0.44 3.68
C PHE A 63 11.80 -1.92 3.37
N LYS A 64 12.85 -2.74 3.26
CA LYS A 64 12.72 -4.17 2.96
C LYS A 64 12.02 -4.95 4.08
N GLU A 65 12.35 -4.64 5.33
CA GLU A 65 11.72 -5.27 6.51
C GLU A 65 10.25 -4.84 6.61
N VAL A 66 10.00 -3.54 6.45
CA VAL A 66 8.64 -2.98 6.44
C VAL A 66 7.79 -3.61 5.34
N ASN A 67 8.31 -3.71 4.12
CA ASN A 67 7.60 -4.29 2.99
C ASN A 67 7.43 -5.82 3.11
N GLY A 68 8.35 -6.51 3.80
CA GLY A 68 8.23 -7.95 4.10
C GLY A 68 7.20 -8.23 5.19
N LEU A 69 7.06 -7.31 6.15
CA LEU A 69 6.04 -7.36 7.19
C LEU A 69 4.64 -7.07 6.61
N LEU A 70 4.53 -6.06 5.75
CA LEU A 70 3.28 -5.67 5.14
C LEU A 70 2.76 -6.78 4.22
N CYS A 71 1.55 -7.27 4.51
CA CYS A 71 0.82 -8.13 3.59
C CYS A 71 0.40 -7.35 2.34
N PRO A 72 0.27 -8.03 1.19
CA PRO A 72 -0.26 -7.40 -0.02
C PRO A 72 -1.65 -6.83 0.26
N PHE A 73 -1.84 -5.55 -0.07
CA PHE A 73 -3.09 -4.85 0.14
C PHE A 73 -4.18 -5.40 -0.78
N THR A 74 -5.26 -5.93 -0.19
CA THR A 74 -6.46 -6.28 -0.95
C THR A 74 -7.21 -5.00 -1.30
N LEU A 75 -6.96 -4.45 -2.49
CA LEU A 75 -7.72 -3.33 -3.04
C LEU A 75 -9.11 -3.81 -3.48
N ASN A 76 -10.15 -3.04 -3.14
CA ASN A 76 -11.48 -3.32 -3.66
C ASN A 76 -11.50 -2.94 -5.15
N LYS A 77 -12.27 -3.68 -5.95
CA LYS A 77 -12.52 -3.28 -7.33
C LYS A 77 -13.09 -1.86 -7.30
N PRO A 78 -12.61 -0.93 -8.13
CA PRO A 78 -13.23 0.39 -8.23
C PRO A 78 -14.71 0.23 -8.60
N ASP A 79 -15.56 1.09 -8.02
CA ASP A 79 -16.99 1.09 -8.28
C ASP A 79 -17.26 1.18 -9.80
N ASN A 80 -18.32 0.51 -10.24
CA ASN A 80 -18.63 -0.07 -11.55
C ASN A 80 -18.58 0.82 -12.83
N LYS A 81 -17.77 1.88 -12.87
CA LYS A 81 -17.52 2.72 -14.06
C LYS A 81 -16.09 2.73 -14.56
N ALA A 82 -15.13 2.19 -13.80
CA ALA A 82 -13.71 2.34 -14.14
C ALA A 82 -13.06 1.15 -14.84
N LEU A 83 -13.62 -0.06 -14.78
CA LEU A 83 -12.97 -1.27 -15.35
C LEU A 83 -13.95 -2.12 -16.16
N PHE A 84 -14.06 -1.85 -17.46
CA PHE A 84 -14.64 -2.82 -18.39
C PHE A 84 -13.56 -3.87 -18.63
N GLY A 85 -13.67 -5.04 -17.98
CA GLY A 85 -12.69 -6.14 -17.96
C GLY A 85 -12.16 -6.61 -19.33
N LYS A 86 -11.41 -5.75 -20.01
CA LYS A 86 -10.83 -5.95 -21.33
C LYS A 86 -9.35 -5.59 -21.22
N LYS A 87 -8.51 -6.61 -21.41
CA LYS A 87 -7.05 -6.53 -21.54
C LYS A 87 -6.61 -5.76 -22.81
N LYS A 88 -7.15 -4.57 -23.05
CA LYS A 88 -6.82 -3.72 -24.21
C LYS A 88 -6.23 -2.39 -23.74
N LEU A 89 -5.33 -1.83 -24.55
CA LEU A 89 -4.70 -0.54 -24.31
C LEU A 89 -5.74 0.61 -24.33
N TYR A 90 -5.57 1.61 -23.48
CA TYR A 90 -6.43 2.80 -23.35
C TYR A 90 -6.56 3.60 -24.65
N LYS A 91 -5.51 3.61 -25.49
CA LYS A 91 -5.56 4.22 -26.84
C LYS A 91 -6.59 3.59 -27.78
N ASP A 92 -7.08 2.39 -27.49
CA ASP A 92 -7.99 1.60 -28.33
C ASP A 92 -9.37 1.38 -27.67
N GLY A 93 -9.74 2.21 -26.67
CA GLY A 93 -10.97 2.04 -25.90
C GLY A 93 -10.92 0.91 -24.87
N GLY A 94 -9.71 0.52 -24.47
CA GLY A 94 -9.46 -0.48 -23.44
C GLY A 94 -9.21 0.11 -22.04
N ASP A 95 -9.01 -0.79 -21.10
CA ASP A 95 -8.95 -0.46 -19.67
C ASP A 95 -7.52 -0.31 -19.12
N THR A 96 -6.51 -0.62 -19.95
CA THR A 96 -5.11 -0.67 -19.54
C THR A 96 -4.32 0.51 -20.11
N GLY A 97 -3.77 1.39 -19.26
CA GLY A 97 -2.93 2.51 -19.69
C GLY A 97 -2.90 3.66 -18.69
N ASN A 98 -1.98 4.61 -18.90
CA ASN A 98 -1.78 5.78 -18.05
C ASN A 98 -3.01 6.73 -18.12
N ARG A 99 -3.78 6.83 -17.02
CA ARG A 99 -5.02 7.63 -16.90
C ARG A 99 -4.83 8.99 -16.21
N GLN A 100 -3.59 9.49 -16.18
CA GLN A 100 -3.22 10.84 -15.72
C GLN A 100 -4.08 11.38 -14.56
N ASP A 101 -4.94 12.36 -14.75
CA ASP A 101 -5.48 13.18 -13.65
C ASP A 101 -6.86 12.73 -13.11
N GLN A 102 -7.49 11.70 -13.66
CA GLN A 102 -8.91 11.41 -13.37
C GLN A 102 -9.14 10.27 -12.36
N ILE A 103 -8.29 10.18 -11.35
CA ILE A 103 -8.38 9.14 -10.30
C ILE A 103 -8.45 9.76 -8.89
N ASN A 104 -9.22 10.84 -8.76
CA ASN A 104 -9.73 11.31 -7.47
C ASN A 104 -11.20 10.90 -7.32
#